data_AF-A0A2V2BXS6-F1
#
_entry.id   AF-A0A2V2BXS6-F1
#
_cell.length_a   1.000
_cell.length_b   1.000
_cell.length_c   1.000
_cell.angle_alpha   90.00
_cell.angle_beta   90.00
_cell.angle_gamma   90.00
#
_symmetry.space_group_name_H-M   'P 1'
#
loop_
_entity.id
_entity.type
_entity.pdbx_description
1 polymer ?
#
loop_
_entity_poly.entity_id
_entity_poly.type
_entity_poly.pdbx_seq_one_letter_code
_entity_poly.pdbx_strand_id
1 'polypeptide(L)'
;MPAPIVAFFFDALKMKELQNTFILAICLLAFTTVVFFFKYGRERAQSKALEAENMASQTLVFDMEKKAERRAKEAERLSKIARQSAEENMRRVQQAREMLEKSKRQSELTQMELVKNLNSQLEREADARIAAEKASKELQKQRDILRIAVEDAKTALDDLKKRGAEDGGAEIARMQDLLAQREAEIERLKKRQAELERLRMEAEESQRRTEERLRSKGIVPALPRSKLLLLSPNVPSSK
;
A
#
# COMPACT_ATOMS: atom_id res chain seq x y z
N MET A 1 136.10 62.18 -32.29
CA MET A 1 135.43 62.85 -31.13
C MET A 1 134.05 63.31 -31.57
N PRO A 2 133.10 63.52 -30.65
CA PRO A 2 132.10 62.56 -30.12
C PRO A 2 130.81 62.55 -31.01
N ALA A 3 129.57 62.17 -30.65
CA ALA A 3 128.95 61.60 -29.44
C ALA A 3 127.68 60.79 -29.83
N PRO A 4 127.43 59.57 -29.30
CA PRO A 4 126.13 58.91 -29.41
C PRO A 4 125.52 58.66 -28.01
N ILE A 5 124.67 59.55 -27.51
CA ILE A 5 124.03 59.41 -26.18
C ILE A 5 122.49 59.50 -26.22
N VAL A 6 121.90 60.13 -27.25
CA VAL A 6 120.44 60.41 -27.27
C VAL A 6 119.58 59.21 -27.68
N ALA A 7 120.12 58.21 -28.39
CA ALA A 7 119.33 57.12 -28.96
C ALA A 7 118.83 56.07 -27.94
N PHE A 8 119.57 55.82 -26.85
CA PHE A 8 119.32 54.65 -25.98
C PHE A 8 118.09 54.75 -25.06
N PHE A 9 117.56 55.95 -24.81
CA PHE A 9 116.41 56.11 -23.91
C PHE A 9 115.06 55.77 -24.55
N PHE A 10 114.96 55.74 -25.88
CA PHE A 10 113.68 55.51 -26.58
C PHE A 10 113.30 54.02 -26.68
N ASP A 11 114.28 53.12 -26.87
CA ASP A 11 114.02 51.68 -27.00
C ASP A 11 113.67 51.00 -25.66
N ALA A 12 114.24 51.48 -24.55
CA ALA A 12 113.94 50.95 -23.21
C ALA A 12 112.49 51.21 -22.77
N LEU A 13 111.87 52.28 -23.26
CA LEU A 13 110.46 52.61 -23.04
C LEU A 13 109.52 51.69 -23.85
N LYS A 14 109.80 51.53 -25.16
CA LYS A 14 109.00 50.65 -26.04
C LYS A 14 108.93 49.20 -25.57
N MET A 15 110.03 48.63 -25.08
CA MET A 15 110.08 47.24 -24.61
C MET A 15 109.17 47.01 -23.38
N LYS A 16 109.04 48.01 -22.50
CA LYS A 16 108.17 47.96 -21.32
C LYS A 16 106.69 48.04 -21.68
N GLU A 17 106.33 48.88 -22.65
CA GLU A 17 104.96 48.96 -23.18
C GLU A 17 104.55 47.65 -23.87
N LEU A 18 105.43 47.07 -24.69
CA LEU A 18 105.19 45.79 -25.37
C LEU A 18 104.97 44.63 -24.38
N GLN A 19 105.78 44.53 -23.32
CA GLN A 19 105.59 43.53 -22.27
C GLN A 19 104.26 43.72 -21.51
N ASN A 20 103.93 44.96 -21.11
CA ASN A 20 102.65 45.23 -20.45
C ASN A 20 101.45 44.89 -21.34
N THR A 21 101.54 45.16 -22.65
CA THR A 21 100.49 44.83 -23.61
C THR A 21 100.33 43.31 -23.78
N PHE A 22 101.44 42.56 -23.82
CA PHE A 22 101.42 41.09 -23.84
C PHE A 22 100.83 40.49 -22.56
N ILE A 23 101.21 41.00 -21.39
CA ILE A 23 100.65 40.57 -20.09
C ILE A 23 99.14 40.85 -20.05
N LEU A 24 98.71 42.05 -20.46
CA LEU A 24 97.30 42.41 -20.54
C LEU A 24 96.52 41.50 -21.50
N ALA A 25 97.07 41.19 -22.68
CA ALA A 25 96.45 40.30 -23.66
C ALA A 25 96.30 38.86 -23.13
N ILE A 26 97.32 38.33 -22.42
CA ILE A 26 97.26 37.02 -21.77
C ILE A 26 96.22 37.02 -20.63
N CYS A 27 96.17 38.07 -19.82
CA CYS A 27 95.15 38.22 -18.78
C CYS A 27 93.73 38.32 -19.36
N LEU A 28 93.53 39.02 -20.48
CA LEU A 28 92.24 39.10 -21.17
C LEU A 28 91.84 37.74 -21.78
N LEU A 29 92.78 36.98 -22.36
CA LEU A 29 92.52 35.62 -22.85
C LEU A 29 92.19 34.63 -21.72
N ALA A 30 92.89 34.71 -20.59
CA ALA A 30 92.59 33.91 -19.40
C ALA A 30 91.21 34.28 -18.81
N PHE A 31 90.89 35.57 -18.72
CA PHE A 31 89.60 36.03 -18.19
C PHE A 31 88.44 35.63 -19.11
N THR A 32 88.57 35.84 -20.43
CA THR A 32 87.54 35.46 -21.41
C THR A 32 87.32 33.95 -21.46
N THR A 33 88.37 33.12 -21.39
CA THR A 33 88.20 31.66 -21.32
C THR A 33 87.49 31.22 -20.03
N VAL A 34 87.88 31.75 -18.86
CA VAL A 34 87.20 31.44 -17.58
C VAL A 34 85.73 31.86 -17.62
N VAL A 35 85.41 33.08 -18.07
CA VAL A 35 84.03 33.56 -18.21
C VAL A 35 83.24 32.71 -19.21
N PHE A 36 83.85 32.29 -20.32
CA PHE A 36 83.21 31.42 -21.30
C PHE A 36 82.89 30.04 -20.71
N PHE A 37 83.83 29.39 -20.03
CA PHE A 37 83.58 28.12 -19.34
C PHE A 37 82.51 28.24 -18.25
N PHE A 38 82.49 29.33 -17.49
CA PHE A 38 81.48 29.54 -16.44
C PHE A 38 80.08 29.76 -17.03
N LYS A 39 79.97 30.57 -18.10
CA LYS A 39 78.70 30.82 -18.80
C LYS A 39 78.19 29.55 -19.48
N TYR A 40 79.02 28.87 -20.27
CA TYR A 40 78.67 27.66 -21.00
C TYR A 40 78.36 26.49 -20.06
N GLY A 41 79.10 26.38 -18.95
CA GLY A 41 78.82 25.41 -17.89
C GLY A 41 77.47 25.66 -17.21
N ARG A 42 77.14 26.92 -16.91
CA ARG A 42 75.86 27.31 -16.33
C ARG A 42 74.69 27.13 -17.30
N GLU A 43 74.85 27.50 -18.57
CA GLU A 43 73.85 27.25 -19.63
C GLU A 43 73.60 25.74 -19.81
N ARG A 44 74.66 24.92 -19.79
CA ARG A 44 74.52 23.45 -19.89
C ARG A 44 73.90 22.82 -18.64
N ALA A 45 74.13 23.39 -17.45
CA ALA A 45 73.43 22.99 -16.24
C ALA A 45 71.95 23.38 -16.27
N GLN A 46 71.63 24.59 -16.75
CA GLN A 46 70.24 25.05 -16.93
C GLN A 46 69.50 24.23 -18.00
N SER A 47 70.12 23.90 -19.13
CA SER A 47 69.51 23.03 -20.17
C SER A 47 69.19 21.65 -19.60
N LYS A 48 70.11 21.04 -18.85
CA LYS A 48 69.86 19.75 -18.19
C LYS A 48 68.78 19.82 -17.11
N ALA A 49 68.70 20.92 -16.37
CA ALA A 49 67.63 21.13 -15.40
C ALA A 49 66.27 21.26 -16.10
N LEU A 50 66.17 22.05 -17.18
CA LEU A 50 64.97 22.17 -18.01
C LEU A 50 64.57 20.84 -18.67
N GLU A 51 65.52 20.07 -19.19
CA GLU A 51 65.25 18.73 -19.74
C GLU A 51 64.70 17.78 -18.66
N ALA A 52 65.26 17.81 -17.44
CA ALA A 52 64.77 17.02 -16.32
C ALA A 52 63.39 17.48 -15.83
N GLU A 53 63.13 18.78 -15.73
CA GLU A 53 61.82 19.34 -15.38
C GLU A 53 60.76 19.02 -16.44
N ASN A 54 61.11 19.03 -17.72
CA ASN A 54 60.20 18.71 -18.81
C ASN A 54 59.88 17.21 -18.85
N MET A 55 60.87 16.34 -18.63
CA MET A 55 60.67 14.89 -18.41
C MET A 55 59.80 14.58 -17.18
N ALA A 56 60.03 15.28 -16.07
CA ALA A 56 59.23 15.15 -14.84
C ALA A 56 57.78 15.65 -15.06
N SER A 57 57.61 16.72 -15.82
CA SER A 57 56.30 17.26 -16.17
C SER A 57 55.52 16.32 -17.10
N GLN A 58 56.16 15.77 -18.14
CA GLN A 58 55.54 14.77 -19.03
C GLN A 58 55.14 13.50 -18.29
N THR A 59 56.00 12.99 -17.40
CA THR A 59 55.66 11.80 -16.60
C THR A 59 54.53 12.07 -15.62
N LEU A 60 54.49 13.24 -14.96
CA LEU A 60 53.36 13.65 -14.12
C LEU A 60 52.05 13.75 -14.90
N VAL A 61 52.04 14.39 -16.08
CA VAL A 61 50.85 14.50 -16.94
C VAL A 61 50.35 13.11 -17.35
N PHE A 62 51.24 12.25 -17.85
CA PHE A 62 50.88 10.88 -18.24
C PHE A 62 50.30 10.06 -17.08
N ASP A 63 50.87 10.21 -15.88
CA ASP A 63 50.38 9.52 -14.68
C ASP A 63 49.01 10.08 -14.21
N MET A 64 48.77 11.38 -14.38
CA MET A 64 47.47 12.00 -14.13
C MET A 64 46.40 11.55 -15.13
N GLU A 65 46.70 11.55 -16.44
CA GLU A 65 45.80 11.04 -17.47
C GLU A 65 45.43 9.57 -17.22
N LYS A 66 46.42 8.73 -16.93
CA LYS A 66 46.22 7.30 -16.64
C LYS A 66 45.40 7.07 -15.36
N LYS A 67 45.52 7.94 -14.35
CA LYS A 67 44.66 7.92 -13.14
C LYS A 67 43.24 8.43 -13.45
N ALA A 68 43.10 9.46 -14.28
CA ALA A 68 41.80 9.98 -14.70
C ALA A 68 41.03 8.97 -15.55
N GLU A 69 41.68 8.30 -16.50
CA GLU A 69 41.08 7.28 -17.36
C GLU A 69 40.60 6.05 -16.57
N ARG A 70 41.38 5.61 -15.56
CA ARG A 70 40.96 4.56 -14.62
C ARG A 70 39.71 4.96 -13.84
N ARG A 71 39.70 6.16 -13.25
CA ARG A 71 38.54 6.70 -12.52
C ARG A 71 37.31 6.84 -13.41
N ALA A 72 37.48 7.27 -14.67
CA ALA A 72 36.39 7.35 -15.63
C ALA A 72 35.79 5.97 -15.96
N LYS A 73 36.64 4.95 -16.21
CA LYS A 73 36.22 3.57 -16.46
C LYS A 73 35.52 2.94 -15.24
N GLU A 74 36.00 3.23 -14.02
CA GLU A 74 35.35 2.80 -12.78
C GLU A 74 34.01 3.49 -12.56
N ALA A 75 33.93 4.81 -12.75
CA ALA A 75 32.68 5.57 -12.66
C ALA A 75 31.64 5.12 -13.70
N GLU A 76 32.06 4.80 -14.93
CA GLU A 76 31.15 4.28 -15.96
C GLU A 76 30.62 2.88 -15.60
N ARG A 77 31.46 1.99 -15.05
CA ARG A 77 31.03 0.68 -14.54
C ARG A 77 30.03 0.82 -13.39
N LEU A 78 30.34 1.66 -12.40
CA LEU A 78 29.43 1.93 -11.28
C LEU A 78 28.11 2.57 -11.76
N SER A 79 28.16 3.47 -12.74
CA SER A 79 26.98 4.07 -13.36
C SER A 79 26.10 3.03 -14.08
N LYS A 80 26.70 2.09 -14.82
CA LYS A 80 25.97 0.98 -15.46
C LYS A 80 25.30 0.07 -14.43
N ILE A 81 26.01 -0.32 -13.37
CA ILE A 81 25.45 -1.13 -12.28
C ILE A 81 24.32 -0.38 -11.56
N ALA A 82 24.50 0.91 -11.27
CA ALA A 82 23.47 1.74 -10.64
C ALA A 82 22.21 1.88 -11.52
N ARG A 83 22.37 2.05 -12.84
CA ARG A 83 21.24 2.07 -13.79
C ARG A 83 20.51 0.73 -13.86
N GLN A 84 21.23 -0.38 -13.99
CA GLN A 84 20.64 -1.72 -14.00
C GLN A 84 19.89 -2.01 -12.70
N SER A 85 20.49 -1.69 -11.55
CA SER A 85 19.85 -1.82 -10.23
C SER A 85 18.60 -0.94 -10.10
N ALA A 86 18.65 0.31 -10.58
CA ALA A 86 17.50 1.21 -10.59
C ALA A 86 16.36 0.69 -11.50
N GLU A 87 16.68 0.20 -12.71
CA GLU A 87 15.71 -0.40 -13.63
C GLU A 87 15.07 -1.67 -13.04
N GLU A 88 15.86 -2.56 -12.44
CA GLU A 88 15.34 -3.74 -11.74
C GLU A 88 14.44 -3.35 -10.56
N ASN A 89 14.86 -2.38 -9.75
CA ASN A 89 14.07 -1.93 -8.60
C ASN A 89 12.74 -1.29 -9.06
N MET A 90 12.77 -0.48 -10.13
CA MET A 90 11.56 0.06 -10.75
C MET A 90 10.62 -1.03 -11.28
N ARG A 91 11.15 -2.09 -11.92
CA ARG A 91 10.35 -3.26 -12.34
C ARG A 91 9.73 -4.00 -11.15
N ARG A 92 10.49 -4.23 -10.07
CA ARG A 92 9.99 -4.85 -8.84
C ARG A 92 8.90 -4.00 -8.18
N VAL A 93 9.04 -2.67 -8.15
CA VAL A 93 8.02 -1.73 -7.65
C VAL A 93 6.76 -1.75 -8.52
N GLN A 94 6.89 -1.81 -9.85
CA GLN A 94 5.76 -1.95 -10.76
C GLN A 94 5.00 -3.27 -10.52
N GLN A 95 5.72 -4.40 -10.46
CA GLN A 95 5.13 -5.70 -10.15
C GLN A 95 4.44 -5.72 -8.79
N ALA A 96 5.05 -5.13 -7.76
CA ALA A 96 4.44 -5.02 -6.43
C ALA A 96 3.15 -4.16 -6.45
N ARG A 97 3.12 -3.08 -7.23
CA ARG A 97 1.90 -2.26 -7.43
C ARG A 97 0.81 -3.02 -8.17
N GLU A 98 1.15 -3.74 -9.24
CA GLU A 98 0.17 -4.58 -9.95
C GLU A 98 -0.41 -5.69 -9.06
N MET A 99 0.43 -6.36 -8.27
CA MET A 99 -0.03 -7.38 -7.32
C MET A 99 -0.91 -6.77 -6.23
N LEU A 100 -0.56 -5.58 -5.72
CA LEU A 100 -1.41 -4.83 -4.78
C LEU A 100 -2.77 -4.47 -5.40
N GLU A 101 -2.81 -3.98 -6.64
CA GLU A 101 -4.07 -3.68 -7.33
C GLU A 101 -4.91 -4.93 -7.59
N LYS A 102 -4.30 -6.04 -8.03
CA LYS A 102 -4.97 -7.33 -8.21
C LYS A 102 -5.58 -7.82 -6.87
N SER A 103 -4.81 -7.71 -5.78
CA SER A 103 -5.26 -8.07 -4.43
C SER A 103 -6.41 -7.17 -3.94
N LYS A 104 -6.33 -5.85 -4.15
CA LYS A 104 -7.42 -4.91 -3.83
C LYS A 104 -8.71 -5.26 -4.57
N ARG A 105 -8.65 -5.46 -5.89
CA ARG A 105 -9.82 -5.84 -6.70
C ARG A 105 -10.42 -7.18 -6.26
N GLN A 106 -9.60 -8.17 -5.91
CA GLN A 106 -10.07 -9.45 -5.34
C GLN A 106 -10.75 -9.28 -3.97
N SER A 107 -10.20 -8.40 -3.11
CA SER A 107 -10.80 -8.06 -1.81
C SER A 107 -12.15 -7.33 -1.97
N GLU A 108 -12.24 -6.38 -2.91
CA GLU A 108 -13.47 -5.67 -3.24
C GLU A 108 -14.55 -6.63 -3.77
N LEU A 109 -14.20 -7.54 -4.68
CA LEU A 109 -15.11 -8.56 -5.22
C LEU A 109 -15.63 -9.49 -4.11
N THR A 110 -14.74 -10.05 -3.28
CA THR A 110 -15.14 -10.93 -2.17
C THR A 110 -15.96 -10.20 -1.10
N GLN A 111 -15.68 -8.92 -0.83
CA GLN A 111 -16.51 -8.09 0.04
C GLN A 111 -17.90 -7.87 -0.57
N MET A 112 -18.00 -7.57 -1.87
CA MET A 112 -19.28 -7.38 -2.56
C MET A 112 -20.11 -8.67 -2.60
N GLU A 113 -19.50 -9.82 -2.86
CA GLU A 113 -20.15 -11.13 -2.79
C GLU A 113 -20.66 -11.43 -1.37
N LEU A 114 -19.86 -11.16 -0.33
CA LEU A 114 -20.29 -11.31 1.06
C LEU A 114 -21.48 -10.40 1.39
N VAL A 115 -21.46 -9.14 0.96
CA VAL A 115 -22.59 -8.19 1.13
C VAL A 115 -23.85 -8.72 0.44
N LYS A 116 -23.74 -9.21 -0.80
CA LYS A 116 -24.85 -9.79 -1.56
C LYS A 116 -25.42 -11.04 -0.89
N ASN A 117 -24.56 -11.92 -0.39
CA ASN A 117 -24.95 -13.13 0.32
C ASN A 117 -25.67 -12.81 1.63
N LEU A 118 -25.14 -11.88 2.44
CA LEU A 118 -25.80 -11.43 3.68
C LEU A 118 -27.13 -10.74 3.42
N ASN A 119 -27.24 -9.88 2.39
CA ASN A 119 -28.52 -9.25 2.03
C ASN A 119 -29.58 -10.27 1.55
N SER A 120 -29.19 -11.24 0.71
CA SER A 120 -30.13 -12.29 0.26
C SER A 120 -30.47 -13.32 1.35
N GLN A 121 -29.62 -13.50 2.36
CA GLN A 121 -29.99 -14.20 3.60
C GLN A 121 -31.02 -13.38 4.38
N LEU A 122 -30.74 -12.09 4.61
CA LEU A 122 -31.61 -11.19 5.37
C LEU A 122 -33.01 -11.04 4.73
N GLU A 123 -33.10 -11.06 3.40
CA GLU A 123 -34.37 -11.04 2.67
C GLU A 123 -35.22 -12.29 2.96
N ARG A 124 -34.60 -13.48 2.90
CA ARG A 124 -35.26 -14.75 3.21
C ARG A 124 -35.70 -14.84 4.68
N GLU A 125 -34.87 -14.34 5.60
CA GLU A 125 -35.18 -14.31 7.04
C GLU A 125 -36.36 -13.37 7.32
N ALA A 126 -36.37 -12.17 6.74
CA ALA A 126 -37.47 -11.21 6.89
C ALA A 126 -38.78 -11.73 6.26
N ASP A 127 -38.72 -12.36 5.09
CA ASP A 127 -39.92 -12.90 4.44
C ASP A 127 -40.47 -14.14 5.16
N ALA A 128 -39.60 -15.01 5.72
CA ALA A 128 -40.02 -16.10 6.59
C ALA A 128 -40.72 -15.58 7.87
N ARG A 129 -40.16 -14.56 8.53
CA ARG A 129 -40.77 -13.90 9.70
C ARG A 129 -42.15 -13.33 9.36
N ILE A 130 -42.27 -12.61 8.24
CA ILE A 130 -43.53 -12.00 7.78
C ILE A 130 -44.56 -13.08 7.40
N ALA A 131 -44.14 -14.19 6.79
CA ALA A 131 -45.01 -15.30 6.45
C ALA A 131 -45.55 -15.99 7.72
N ALA A 132 -44.68 -16.27 8.71
CA ALA A 132 -45.09 -16.84 9.99
C ALA A 132 -46.05 -15.92 10.76
N GLU A 133 -45.80 -14.60 10.76
CA GLU A 133 -46.70 -13.61 11.36
C GLU A 133 -48.08 -13.59 10.68
N LYS A 134 -48.14 -13.63 9.34
CA LYS A 134 -49.41 -13.70 8.60
C LYS A 134 -50.17 -15.00 8.88
N ALA A 135 -49.47 -16.13 8.88
CA ALA A 135 -50.06 -17.44 9.15
C ALA A 135 -50.62 -17.51 10.59
N SER A 136 -49.87 -17.04 11.58
CA SER A 136 -50.34 -16.97 12.98
C SER A 136 -51.60 -16.10 13.13
N LYS A 137 -51.62 -14.91 12.51
CA LYS A 137 -52.82 -14.04 12.50
C LYS A 137 -54.04 -14.70 11.84
N GLU A 138 -53.85 -15.50 10.80
CA GLU A 138 -54.97 -16.19 10.14
C GLU A 138 -55.48 -17.37 10.96
N LEU A 139 -54.59 -18.18 11.56
CA LEU A 139 -54.99 -19.22 12.50
C LEU A 139 -55.72 -18.64 13.72
N GLN A 140 -55.30 -17.47 14.20
CA GLN A 140 -55.99 -16.76 15.29
C GLN A 140 -57.45 -16.44 14.91
N LYS A 141 -57.71 -15.88 13.72
CA LYS A 141 -59.08 -15.62 13.26
C LYS A 141 -59.90 -16.91 13.17
N GLN A 142 -59.34 -17.97 12.58
CA GLN A 142 -60.04 -19.25 12.43
C GLN A 142 -60.41 -19.84 13.79
N ARG A 143 -59.48 -19.81 14.75
CA ARG A 143 -59.68 -20.22 16.15
C ARG A 143 -60.76 -19.38 16.84
N ASP A 144 -60.76 -18.07 16.65
CA ASP A 144 -61.70 -17.16 17.29
C ASP A 144 -63.13 -17.34 16.71
N ILE A 145 -63.27 -17.56 15.40
CA ILE A 145 -64.54 -17.95 14.75
C ILE A 145 -65.04 -19.31 15.27
N LEU A 146 -64.16 -20.33 15.32
CA LEU A 146 -64.51 -21.66 15.83
C LEU A 146 -64.92 -21.61 17.31
N ARG A 147 -64.28 -20.74 18.11
CA ARG A 147 -64.63 -20.55 19.52
C ARG A 147 -66.03 -19.98 19.68
N ILE A 148 -66.41 -18.96 18.91
CA ILE A 148 -67.77 -18.40 18.92
C ILE A 148 -68.79 -19.50 18.57
N ALA A 149 -68.57 -20.21 17.47
CA ALA A 149 -69.46 -21.29 17.04
C ALA A 149 -69.59 -22.44 18.07
N VAL A 150 -68.54 -22.72 18.85
CA VAL A 150 -68.57 -23.71 19.95
C VAL A 150 -69.39 -23.21 21.14
N GLU A 151 -69.28 -21.94 21.53
CA GLU A 151 -70.09 -21.38 22.63
C GLU A 151 -71.57 -21.24 22.25
N ASP A 152 -71.87 -20.88 20.99
CA ASP A 152 -73.24 -20.88 20.46
C ASP A 152 -73.84 -22.31 20.48
N ALA A 153 -73.07 -23.30 20.02
CA ALA A 153 -73.49 -24.70 20.00
C ALA A 153 -73.64 -25.32 21.41
N LYS A 154 -72.83 -24.90 22.38
CA LYS A 154 -73.02 -25.26 23.81
C LYS A 154 -74.34 -24.71 24.35
N THR A 155 -74.61 -23.44 24.07
CA THR A 155 -75.85 -22.78 24.51
C THR A 155 -77.08 -23.47 23.91
N ALA A 156 -77.06 -23.77 22.60
CA ALA A 156 -78.11 -24.54 21.94
C ALA A 156 -78.27 -25.96 22.52
N LEU A 157 -77.16 -26.63 22.84
CA LEU A 157 -77.19 -27.96 23.47
C LEU A 157 -77.84 -27.93 24.85
N ASP A 158 -77.52 -26.93 25.67
CA ASP A 158 -78.08 -26.81 27.02
C ASP A 158 -79.57 -26.43 26.99
N ASP A 159 -80.02 -25.65 26.01
CA ASP A 159 -81.44 -25.40 25.81
C ASP A 159 -82.20 -26.64 25.28
N LEU A 160 -81.58 -27.47 24.43
CA LEU A 160 -82.14 -28.77 24.04
C LEU A 160 -82.29 -29.72 25.23
N LYS A 161 -81.28 -29.80 26.11
CA LYS A 161 -81.35 -30.60 27.36
C LYS A 161 -82.47 -30.11 28.28
N LYS A 162 -82.61 -28.78 28.49
CA LYS A 162 -83.67 -28.19 29.32
C LYS A 162 -85.08 -28.46 28.78
N ARG A 163 -85.25 -28.57 27.46
CA ARG A 163 -86.54 -28.81 26.82
C ARG A 163 -87.03 -30.26 26.91
N GLY A 164 -86.21 -31.19 27.41
CA GLY A 164 -86.66 -32.56 27.72
C GLY A 164 -87.22 -33.31 26.52
N ALA A 165 -86.52 -33.32 25.39
CA ALA A 165 -86.97 -34.00 24.19
C ALA A 165 -87.03 -35.53 24.39
N GLU A 166 -88.24 -36.09 24.42
CA GLU A 166 -88.50 -37.53 24.68
C GLU A 166 -87.84 -38.48 23.65
N ASP A 167 -87.47 -37.97 22.47
CA ASP A 167 -86.77 -38.70 21.40
C ASP A 167 -85.37 -38.10 21.07
N GLY A 168 -84.95 -37.06 21.80
CA GLY A 168 -83.78 -36.23 21.46
C GLY A 168 -82.42 -36.76 21.92
N GLY A 169 -82.36 -37.87 22.66
CA GLY A 169 -81.12 -38.39 23.26
C GLY A 169 -80.01 -38.68 22.25
N ALA A 170 -80.37 -39.21 21.07
CA ALA A 170 -79.41 -39.49 20.00
C ALA A 170 -78.88 -38.21 19.32
N GLU A 171 -79.68 -37.14 19.26
CA GLU A 171 -79.26 -35.86 18.69
C GLU A 171 -78.38 -35.07 19.66
N ILE A 172 -78.73 -35.08 20.95
CA ILE A 172 -77.91 -34.54 22.05
C ILE A 172 -76.52 -35.20 22.06
N ALA A 173 -76.46 -36.53 21.96
CA ALA A 173 -75.19 -37.27 21.89
C ALA A 173 -74.35 -36.86 20.66
N ARG A 174 -74.96 -36.79 19.46
CA ARG A 174 -74.27 -36.32 18.23
C ARG A 174 -73.74 -34.89 18.36
N MET A 175 -74.50 -33.98 18.99
CA MET A 175 -74.03 -32.62 19.26
C MET A 175 -72.87 -32.59 20.26
N GLN A 176 -72.89 -33.44 21.29
CA GLN A 176 -71.78 -33.57 22.24
C GLN A 176 -70.50 -34.08 21.56
N ASP A 177 -70.59 -35.10 20.71
CA ASP A 177 -69.46 -35.62 19.94
C ASP A 177 -68.89 -34.56 18.98
N LEU A 178 -69.76 -33.82 18.29
CA LEU A 178 -69.36 -32.72 17.41
C LEU A 178 -68.69 -31.58 18.18
N LEU A 179 -69.20 -31.20 19.35
CA LEU A 179 -68.58 -30.20 20.23
C LEU A 179 -67.18 -30.66 20.67
N ALA A 180 -67.04 -31.90 21.15
CA ALA A 180 -65.75 -32.45 21.57
C ALA A 180 -64.73 -32.47 20.41
N GLN A 181 -65.16 -32.80 19.18
CA GLN A 181 -64.31 -32.73 17.98
C GLN A 181 -63.87 -31.29 17.67
N ARG A 182 -64.75 -30.29 17.83
CA ARG A 182 -64.45 -28.88 17.57
C ARG A 182 -63.53 -28.28 18.64
N GLU A 183 -63.72 -28.63 19.90
CA GLU A 183 -62.81 -28.26 20.99
C GLU A 183 -61.42 -28.89 20.80
N ALA A 184 -61.35 -30.15 20.38
CA ALA A 184 -60.09 -30.80 20.03
C ALA A 184 -59.37 -30.13 18.83
N GLU A 185 -60.10 -29.63 17.83
CA GLU A 185 -59.49 -28.85 16.74
C GLU A 185 -59.04 -27.46 17.19
N ILE A 186 -59.75 -26.79 18.10
CA ILE A 186 -59.28 -25.55 18.73
C ILE A 186 -57.94 -25.77 19.45
N GLU A 187 -57.78 -26.88 20.19
CA GLU A 187 -56.50 -27.22 20.83
C GLU A 187 -55.38 -27.55 19.83
N ARG A 188 -55.69 -28.19 18.69
CA ARG A 188 -54.71 -28.39 17.60
C ARG A 188 -54.29 -27.06 16.97
N LEU A 189 -55.24 -26.14 16.74
CA LEU A 189 -54.96 -24.81 16.21
C LEU A 189 -54.10 -23.97 17.18
N LYS A 190 -54.37 -24.04 18.50
CA LYS A 190 -53.50 -23.41 19.52
C LYS A 190 -52.07 -23.96 19.47
N LYS A 191 -51.88 -25.28 19.34
CA LYS A 191 -50.55 -25.91 19.22
C LYS A 191 -49.81 -25.43 17.96
N ARG A 192 -50.48 -25.42 16.80
CA ARG A 192 -49.93 -24.88 15.54
C ARG A 192 -49.58 -23.38 15.65
N GLN A 193 -50.40 -22.60 16.34
CA GLN A 193 -50.13 -21.17 16.58
C GLN A 193 -48.86 -20.99 17.43
N ALA A 194 -48.70 -21.73 18.52
CA ALA A 194 -47.51 -21.69 19.37
C ALA A 194 -46.23 -22.14 18.63
N GLU A 195 -46.36 -23.09 17.70
CA GLU A 195 -45.26 -23.52 16.81
C GLU A 195 -44.86 -22.41 15.82
N LEU A 196 -45.83 -21.75 15.17
CA LEU A 196 -45.56 -20.59 14.31
C LEU A 196 -44.96 -19.40 15.07
N GLU A 197 -45.35 -19.19 16.32
CA GLU A 197 -44.76 -18.15 17.18
C GLU A 197 -43.29 -18.47 17.52
N ARG A 198 -42.94 -19.74 17.76
CA ARG A 198 -41.53 -20.16 17.92
C ARG A 198 -40.73 -19.94 16.63
N LEU A 199 -41.22 -20.41 15.50
CA LEU A 199 -40.56 -20.21 14.20
C LEU A 199 -40.40 -18.72 13.85
N ARG A 200 -41.37 -17.88 14.22
CA ARG A 200 -41.27 -16.42 14.09
C ARG A 200 -40.15 -15.86 14.97
N MET A 201 -40.07 -16.26 16.25
CA MET A 201 -39.01 -15.81 17.16
C MET A 201 -37.61 -16.24 16.67
N GLU A 202 -37.47 -17.47 16.19
CA GLU A 202 -36.21 -17.97 15.59
C GLU A 202 -35.82 -17.17 14.33
N ALA A 203 -36.78 -16.89 13.44
CA ALA A 203 -36.54 -16.06 12.26
C ALA A 203 -36.20 -14.60 12.63
N GLU A 204 -36.83 -14.05 13.68
CA GLU A 204 -36.55 -12.71 14.20
C GLU A 204 -35.15 -12.61 14.82
N GLU A 205 -34.72 -13.62 15.58
CA GLU A 205 -33.35 -13.72 16.09
C GLU A 205 -32.32 -13.88 14.97
N SER A 206 -32.58 -14.72 13.96
CA SER A 206 -31.67 -14.91 12.82
C SER A 206 -31.53 -13.60 12.03
N GLN A 207 -32.66 -12.96 11.70
CA GLN A 207 -32.69 -11.66 11.02
C GLN A 207 -31.88 -10.62 11.82
N ARG A 208 -32.08 -10.55 13.13
CA ARG A 208 -31.35 -9.62 14.01
C ARG A 208 -29.84 -9.87 13.99
N ARG A 209 -29.39 -11.12 14.11
CA ARG A 209 -27.96 -11.49 14.04
C ARG A 209 -27.36 -11.11 12.69
N THR A 210 -28.10 -11.28 11.59
CA THR A 210 -27.68 -10.84 10.24
C THR A 210 -27.58 -9.32 10.13
N GLU A 211 -28.54 -8.56 10.67
CA GLU A 211 -28.48 -7.08 10.73
C GLU A 211 -27.30 -6.57 11.58
N GLU A 212 -27.02 -7.19 12.73
CA GLU A 212 -25.87 -6.87 13.60
C GLU A 212 -24.54 -7.19 12.91
N ARG A 213 -24.47 -8.28 12.14
CA ARG A 213 -23.29 -8.65 11.35
C ARG A 213 -23.04 -7.71 10.16
N LEU A 214 -24.08 -7.13 9.57
CA LEU A 214 -23.96 -6.08 8.56
C LEU A 214 -23.51 -4.75 9.19
N ARG A 215 -24.14 -4.33 10.30
CA ARG A 215 -23.77 -3.11 11.03
C ARG A 215 -22.34 -3.11 11.55
N SER A 216 -21.87 -4.21 12.14
CA SER A 216 -20.49 -4.34 12.64
C SER A 216 -19.42 -4.25 11.54
N LYS A 217 -19.81 -4.46 10.28
CA LYS A 217 -18.99 -4.25 9.07
C LYS A 217 -19.18 -2.87 8.43
N GLY A 218 -20.00 -1.99 9.02
CA GLY A 218 -20.35 -0.69 8.46
C GLY A 218 -21.28 -0.74 7.24
N ILE A 219 -21.91 -1.89 6.97
CA ILE A 219 -22.75 -2.10 5.78
C ILE A 219 -24.21 -1.77 6.11
N VAL A 220 -24.84 -0.96 5.25
CA VAL A 220 -26.29 -0.69 5.32
C VAL A 220 -27.05 -1.84 4.66
N PRO A 221 -28.04 -2.47 5.33
CA PRO A 221 -28.89 -3.48 4.71
C PRO A 221 -29.66 -2.97 3.48
N ALA A 222 -29.82 -3.82 2.46
CA ALA A 222 -30.55 -3.48 1.24
C ALA A 222 -32.09 -3.55 1.37
N LEU A 223 -32.61 -4.09 2.48
CA LEU A 223 -34.05 -4.24 2.71
C LEU A 223 -34.74 -2.90 3.03
N PRO A 224 -36.04 -2.75 2.69
CA PRO A 224 -36.86 -1.64 3.15
C PRO A 224 -36.90 -1.54 4.69
N ARG A 225 -36.86 -0.31 5.24
CA ARG A 225 -36.87 -0.07 6.70
C ARG A 225 -38.04 -0.72 7.45
N SER A 226 -39.17 -0.93 6.79
CA SER A 226 -40.35 -1.61 7.36
C SER A 226 -40.18 -3.13 7.53
N LYS A 227 -39.25 -3.77 6.79
CA LYS A 227 -38.89 -5.19 6.99
C LYS A 227 -37.81 -5.37 8.06
N LEU A 228 -36.92 -4.39 8.24
CA LEU A 228 -35.80 -4.40 9.18
C LEU A 228 -36.27 -4.35 10.65
N LEU A 229 -35.47 -4.93 11.55
CA LEU A 229 -35.74 -4.95 12.99
C LEU A 229 -35.02 -3.80 13.71
N LEU A 230 -33.72 -3.61 13.45
CA LEU A 230 -32.87 -2.65 14.16
C LEU A 230 -32.86 -1.24 13.54
N LEU A 231 -33.53 -1.10 12.40
CA LEU A 231 -33.74 0.16 11.66
C LEU A 231 -35.24 0.48 11.46
N SER A 232 -36.10 -0.27 12.15
CA SER A 232 -37.54 -0.03 12.19
C SER A 232 -37.83 1.32 12.88
N PRO A 233 -38.80 2.13 12.40
CA PRO A 233 -39.10 3.46 12.96
C PRO A 233 -39.55 3.46 14.43
N ASN A 234 -39.82 2.30 15.03
CA ASN A 234 -40.26 2.15 16.42
C ASN A 234 -39.12 1.88 17.43
N VAL A 235 -37.86 1.78 16.99
CA VAL A 235 -36.72 1.63 17.92
C VAL A 235 -36.04 3.00 18.10
N PRO A 236 -36.09 3.62 19.29
CA PRO A 236 -35.38 4.87 19.52
C PRO A 236 -33.87 4.64 19.36
N SER A 237 -33.25 5.47 18.55
CA SER A 237 -31.79 5.54 18.42
C SER A 237 -31.20 6.00 19.76
N SER A 238 -30.82 5.05 20.62
CA SER A 238 -29.99 5.39 21.79
C SER A 238 -28.70 6.01 21.27
N LYS A 239 -28.51 7.29 21.61
CA LYS A 239 -27.18 7.86 21.76
C LYS A 239 -26.56 7.38 23.07
#